data_AF-A1UFY6-F1
#
_entry.id   AF-A1UFY6-F1
#
_cell.length_a   1.000
_cell.length_b   1.000
_cell.length_c   1.000
_cell.angle_alpha   90.00
_cell.angle_beta   90.00
_cell.angle_gamma   90.00
#
_symmetry.space_group_name_H-M   'P 1'
#
loop_
_entity.id
_entity.type
_entity.pdbx_description
1 polymer ?
#
loop_
_entity_poly.entity_id
_entity_poly.type
_entity_poly.pdbx_seq_one_letter_code
_entity_poly.pdbx_strand_id
1 'polypeptide(L)'
;MADAPSGRLAAVVPRLRGVPRAVVDRMWQLVAAIGGGMLLCVSFPPFGWWYCAFISAALLAWVLRQDSTTRAGGFGYGFLYGLAFYVPLLPWISGLVGAVPWLALAAVEALFPALFALAAVTVRRLPGWPLWFAALWVAQEWLKSSVPFGGFPWGVVAFGQTDGPMLSLVRLGGAPLLSFAVMLTGFALAALTEEIVRWTRRHDISVAAPPAVVLPGAVIAVVLLGTAVVWPQVRHSATGAVDDQPVTVAAVQGNVPRLGLEFNAQRRAVLDNHVEETLRLAQDVRAGRAPQPMFVVWPENSSDIDPLANPDAGAQISTAAAAINAPILVGAVVRTPEHTPDNPVSTNTVLVWNPGTGPADRHDKRIVQPFGEYLPWRGFFSKLSPYAERAGYFVPGDGTGVVNAAGVPVGITTCWEVIFDRAARESVRNGAQVLAVPTNNATFDEAMSRQQLAFGRLRAVEHDRYVVVAGTTGISAVIAPDGRDLARTAFFEPAYLDTQIRLKTDITPATRWGPLVQALLVIAGVGAVIAAILHNGNFVPTRIAARSRRRRPAARDRDDRSGARSSSNEGAS
;
A
#
# COMPACT_ATOMS: atom_id res chain seq x y z
N MET A 1 28.61 -56.02 -49.72
CA MET A 1 28.40 -55.16 -50.90
C MET A 1 26.96 -54.69 -50.84
N ALA A 2 26.74 -53.38 -50.89
CA ALA A 2 25.47 -52.66 -51.11
C ALA A 2 24.35 -52.64 -50.03
N ASP A 3 24.02 -51.39 -49.67
CA ASP A 3 22.71 -50.75 -49.48
C ASP A 3 21.84 -50.88 -48.21
N ALA A 4 21.64 -49.70 -47.60
CA ALA A 4 20.49 -49.33 -46.77
C ALA A 4 19.25 -49.05 -47.65
N PRO A 5 18.01 -49.03 -47.10
CA PRO A 5 17.53 -47.77 -46.50
C PRO A 5 16.50 -47.88 -45.35
N SER A 6 16.41 -46.73 -44.66
CA SER A 6 15.18 -46.08 -44.16
C SER A 6 14.39 -46.65 -42.97
N GLY A 7 14.33 -45.81 -41.93
CA GLY A 7 13.06 -45.13 -41.66
C GLY A 7 12.49 -45.30 -40.26
N ARG A 8 12.49 -44.19 -39.52
CA ARG A 8 11.61 -43.88 -38.38
C ARG A 8 11.91 -44.63 -37.07
N LEU A 9 12.83 -44.06 -36.28
CA LEU A 9 12.73 -44.07 -34.80
C LEU A 9 13.64 -43.06 -34.07
N ALA A 10 14.40 -42.22 -34.78
CA ALA A 10 15.34 -41.27 -34.17
C ALA A 10 14.99 -39.78 -34.38
N ALA A 11 13.70 -39.41 -34.28
CA ALA A 11 13.29 -38.02 -34.47
C ALA A 11 12.18 -37.57 -33.51
N VAL A 12 12.44 -37.57 -32.20
CA VAL A 12 11.60 -36.82 -31.24
C VAL A 12 12.41 -35.98 -30.22
N VAL A 13 13.74 -35.94 -30.27
CA VAL A 13 14.50 -35.04 -29.39
C VAL A 13 15.65 -34.41 -30.18
N PRO A 14 15.47 -33.22 -30.80
CA PRO A 14 15.96 -32.02 -30.11
C PRO A 14 15.22 -30.71 -30.53
N ARG A 15 14.38 -30.15 -29.66
CA ARG A 15 13.88 -28.75 -29.80
C ARG A 15 13.83 -27.99 -28.46
N LEU A 16 14.85 -28.15 -27.61
CA LEU A 16 15.07 -27.30 -26.42
C LEU A 16 16.50 -26.75 -26.34
N ARG A 17 17.15 -26.50 -27.49
CA ARG A 17 18.39 -25.71 -27.55
C ARG A 17 18.05 -24.25 -27.79
N GLY A 18 17.59 -23.55 -26.76
CA GLY A 18 17.21 -22.14 -26.90
C GLY A 18 17.20 -21.32 -25.61
N VAL A 19 17.44 -21.93 -24.44
CA VAL A 19 17.57 -21.15 -23.20
C VAL A 19 19.01 -20.65 -23.10
N PRO A 20 19.26 -19.33 -23.06
CA PRO A 20 20.61 -18.79 -22.89
C PRO A 20 21.21 -19.36 -21.60
N ARG A 21 22.49 -19.79 -21.62
CA ARG A 21 23.18 -20.30 -20.40
C ARG A 21 23.02 -19.35 -19.19
N ALA A 22 23.01 -18.05 -19.45
CA ALA A 22 22.76 -17.01 -18.45
C ALA A 22 21.40 -17.10 -17.72
N VAL A 23 20.37 -17.68 -18.34
CA VAL A 23 19.05 -17.92 -17.71
C VAL A 23 19.10 -19.16 -16.81
N VAL A 24 19.80 -20.22 -17.25
CA VAL A 24 19.98 -21.44 -16.44
C VAL A 24 20.79 -21.12 -15.18
N ASP A 25 21.86 -20.32 -15.31
CA ASP A 25 22.69 -19.89 -14.18
C ASP A 25 21.96 -18.98 -13.18
N ARG A 26 20.85 -18.37 -13.60
CA ARG A 26 20.02 -17.46 -12.81
C ARG A 26 18.64 -18.01 -12.44
N MET A 27 18.39 -19.27 -12.77
CA MET A 27 17.05 -19.87 -12.67
C MET A 27 16.52 -19.81 -11.24
N TRP A 28 17.35 -20.08 -10.23
CA TRP A 28 16.93 -20.04 -8.84
C TRP A 28 16.65 -18.64 -8.33
N GLN A 29 17.38 -17.62 -8.80
CA GLN A 29 17.11 -16.23 -8.47
C GLN A 29 15.80 -15.75 -9.09
N LEU A 30 15.52 -16.17 -10.34
CA LEU A 30 14.25 -15.87 -11.01
C LEU A 30 13.07 -16.54 -10.28
N VAL A 31 13.20 -17.82 -9.94
CA VAL A 31 12.17 -18.55 -9.18
C VAL A 31 11.95 -17.93 -7.81
N ALA A 32 13.00 -17.57 -7.08
CA ALA A 32 12.90 -16.93 -5.78
C ALA A 32 12.26 -15.53 -5.87
N ALA A 33 12.58 -14.75 -6.91
CA ALA A 33 11.97 -13.42 -7.12
C ALA A 33 10.47 -13.52 -7.44
N ILE A 34 10.08 -14.42 -8.35
CA ILE A 34 8.67 -14.65 -8.70
C ILE A 34 7.91 -15.24 -7.51
N GLY A 35 8.45 -16.29 -6.89
CA GLY A 35 7.86 -16.94 -5.73
C GLY A 35 7.71 -15.98 -4.55
N GLY A 36 8.71 -15.12 -4.33
CA GLY A 36 8.63 -14.03 -3.36
C GLY A 36 7.47 -13.08 -3.65
N GLY A 37 7.36 -12.55 -4.88
CA GLY A 37 6.26 -11.65 -5.25
C GLY A 37 4.88 -12.28 -5.08
N MET A 38 4.71 -13.55 -5.47
CA MET A 38 3.46 -14.30 -5.29
C MET A 38 3.14 -14.53 -3.80
N LEU A 39 4.13 -14.89 -2.98
CA LEU A 39 3.96 -15.02 -1.53
C LEU A 39 3.56 -13.70 -0.88
N LEU A 40 4.09 -12.57 -1.37
CA LEU A 40 3.63 -11.27 -0.90
C LEU A 40 2.18 -11.05 -1.29
N CYS A 41 1.76 -11.38 -2.52
CA CYS A 41 0.35 -11.26 -2.95
C CYS A 41 -0.60 -12.08 -2.06
N VAL A 42 -0.23 -13.32 -1.72
CA VAL A 42 -1.04 -14.22 -0.88
C VAL A 42 -1.12 -13.74 0.58
N SER A 43 -0.22 -12.85 1.01
CA SER A 43 -0.37 -12.20 2.33
C SER A 43 -1.52 -11.20 2.39
N PHE A 44 -2.03 -10.72 1.25
CA PHE A 44 -3.16 -9.79 1.19
C PHE A 44 -4.51 -10.53 1.14
N PRO A 45 -5.63 -9.87 1.53
CA PRO A 45 -6.96 -10.37 1.22
C PRO A 45 -7.13 -10.64 -0.29
N PRO A 46 -7.85 -11.70 -0.67
CA PRO A 46 -8.75 -12.52 0.17
C PRO A 46 -8.08 -13.67 0.95
N PHE A 47 -6.78 -13.96 0.72
CA PHE A 47 -6.11 -15.08 1.39
C PHE A 47 -5.67 -14.74 2.82
N GLY A 48 -5.04 -13.57 3.00
CA GLY A 48 -4.67 -13.05 4.33
C GLY A 48 -3.61 -13.87 5.06
N TRP A 49 -2.77 -14.64 4.34
CA TRP A 49 -1.71 -15.44 4.97
C TRP A 49 -0.52 -14.55 5.31
N TRP A 50 -0.68 -13.74 6.36
CA TRP A 50 0.24 -12.70 6.80
C TRP A 50 1.70 -13.17 6.91
N TYR A 51 1.92 -14.43 7.31
CA TYR A 51 3.26 -15.03 7.46
C TYR A 51 4.02 -15.20 6.14
N CYS A 52 3.32 -15.27 4.99
CA CYS A 52 3.94 -15.34 3.67
C CYS A 52 4.77 -14.09 3.35
N ALA A 53 4.45 -12.92 3.94
CA ALA A 53 5.21 -11.70 3.77
C ALA A 53 6.66 -11.83 4.29
N PHE A 54 6.88 -12.54 5.40
CA PHE A 54 8.24 -12.75 5.94
C PHE A 54 9.08 -13.62 5.01
N ILE A 55 8.48 -14.70 4.51
CA ILE A 55 9.15 -15.64 3.59
C ILE A 55 9.46 -14.91 2.28
N SER A 56 8.51 -14.12 1.79
CA SER A 56 8.68 -13.28 0.61
C SER A 56 9.87 -12.32 0.73
N ALA A 57 9.94 -11.56 1.83
CA ALA A 57 11.06 -10.67 2.12
C ALA A 57 12.39 -11.43 2.26
N ALA A 58 12.39 -12.62 2.88
CA ALA A 58 13.59 -13.45 3.00
C ALA A 58 14.12 -13.94 1.65
N LEU A 59 13.23 -14.38 0.74
CA LEU A 59 13.59 -14.79 -0.62
C LEU A 59 14.14 -13.63 -1.43
N LEU A 60 13.50 -12.45 -1.35
CA LEU A 60 13.99 -11.25 -2.03
C LEU A 60 15.38 -10.85 -1.51
N ALA A 61 15.59 -10.85 -0.19
CA ALA A 61 16.90 -10.59 0.38
C ALA A 61 17.95 -11.59 -0.11
N TRP A 62 17.63 -12.89 -0.12
CA TRP A 62 18.55 -13.93 -0.60
C TRP A 62 19.01 -13.65 -2.04
N VAL A 63 18.11 -13.25 -2.94
CA VAL A 63 18.45 -12.87 -4.33
C VAL A 63 19.37 -11.65 -4.38
N LEU A 64 19.07 -10.60 -3.61
CA LEU A 64 19.80 -9.33 -3.65
C LEU A 64 21.17 -9.41 -2.96
N ARG A 65 21.34 -10.35 -2.03
CA ARG A 65 22.57 -10.60 -1.27
C ARG A 65 23.62 -11.40 -2.04
N GLN A 66 23.26 -12.08 -3.13
CA GLN A 66 24.23 -12.83 -3.92
C GLN A 66 25.27 -11.92 -4.58
N ASP A 67 26.54 -12.29 -4.50
CA ASP A 67 27.63 -11.48 -5.09
C ASP A 67 27.47 -11.29 -6.61
N SER A 68 26.85 -12.25 -7.30
CA SER A 68 26.51 -12.20 -8.72
C SER A 68 25.45 -11.15 -9.08
N THR A 69 24.64 -10.71 -8.12
CA THR A 69 23.60 -9.70 -8.34
C THR A 69 24.23 -8.31 -8.42
N THR A 70 24.27 -7.72 -9.62
CA THR A 70 24.69 -6.33 -9.84
C THR A 70 23.55 -5.36 -9.51
N ARG A 71 23.81 -4.04 -9.47
CA ARG A 71 22.75 -3.04 -9.23
C ARG A 71 21.64 -3.11 -10.29
N ALA A 72 22.01 -3.26 -11.57
CA ALA A 72 21.07 -3.46 -12.66
C ALA A 72 20.33 -4.81 -12.56
N GLY A 73 21.03 -5.87 -12.12
CA GLY A 73 20.41 -7.15 -11.82
C GLY A 73 19.39 -7.06 -10.68
N GLY A 74 19.73 -6.33 -9.61
CA GLY A 74 18.83 -6.02 -8.49
C GLY A 74 17.57 -5.31 -8.98
N PHE A 75 17.72 -4.27 -9.79
CA PHE A 75 16.57 -3.60 -10.43
C PHE A 75 15.69 -4.60 -11.20
N GLY A 76 16.27 -5.44 -12.05
CA GLY A 76 15.52 -6.44 -12.81
C GLY A 76 14.79 -7.46 -11.94
N TYR A 77 15.45 -8.00 -10.89
CA TYR A 77 14.80 -8.93 -9.96
C TYR A 77 13.71 -8.27 -9.13
N GLY A 78 13.92 -7.03 -8.67
CA GLY A 78 12.91 -6.26 -7.96
C GLY A 78 11.70 -5.94 -8.84
N PHE A 79 11.93 -5.63 -10.13
CA PHE A 79 10.85 -5.43 -11.10
C PHE A 79 10.05 -6.71 -11.32
N LEU A 80 10.73 -7.85 -11.51
CA LEU A 80 10.06 -9.15 -11.67
C LEU A 80 9.26 -9.56 -10.42
N TYR A 81 9.85 -9.37 -9.23
CA TYR A 81 9.17 -9.56 -7.96
C TYR A 81 7.93 -8.66 -7.86
N GLY A 82 8.06 -7.38 -8.23
CA GLY A 82 6.96 -6.42 -8.24
C GLY A 82 5.83 -6.81 -9.20
N LEU A 83 6.15 -7.28 -10.41
CA LEU A 83 5.15 -7.78 -11.36
C LEU A 83 4.42 -9.01 -10.82
N ALA A 84 5.16 -9.97 -10.26
CA ALA A 84 4.60 -11.16 -9.64
C ALA A 84 3.70 -10.84 -8.43
N PHE A 85 3.87 -9.66 -7.82
CA PHE A 85 3.02 -9.16 -6.75
C PHE A 85 1.81 -8.37 -7.29
N TYR A 86 2.01 -7.32 -8.08
CA TYR A 86 0.97 -6.36 -8.43
C TYR A 86 0.00 -6.84 -9.51
N VAL A 87 0.45 -7.68 -10.46
CA VAL A 87 -0.44 -8.23 -11.48
C VAL A 87 -1.58 -9.01 -10.82
N PRO A 88 -1.32 -10.06 -10.00
CA PRO A 88 -2.40 -10.80 -9.35
C PRO A 88 -3.11 -10.03 -8.21
N LEU A 89 -2.53 -8.96 -7.67
CA LEU A 89 -3.15 -8.14 -6.63
C LEU A 89 -4.24 -7.20 -7.17
N LEU A 90 -4.08 -6.70 -8.40
CA LEU A 90 -4.91 -5.65 -8.99
C LEU A 90 -5.84 -6.07 -10.16
N PRO A 91 -6.29 -7.34 -10.30
CA PRO A 91 -7.05 -7.75 -11.48
C PRO A 91 -8.38 -7.00 -11.65
N TRP A 92 -8.96 -6.50 -10.56
CA TRP A 92 -10.18 -5.69 -10.56
C TRP A 92 -10.07 -4.40 -11.40
N ILE A 93 -8.86 -3.85 -11.59
CA ILE A 93 -8.63 -2.70 -12.48
C ILE A 93 -9.02 -3.04 -13.93
N SER A 94 -8.80 -4.29 -14.35
CA SER A 94 -9.10 -4.72 -15.72
C SER A 94 -10.60 -4.66 -16.03
N GLY A 95 -11.46 -4.90 -15.02
CA GLY A 95 -12.91 -4.78 -15.15
C GLY A 95 -13.38 -3.33 -15.34
N LEU A 96 -12.61 -2.35 -14.85
CA LEU A 96 -12.95 -0.93 -14.95
C LEU A 96 -12.51 -0.30 -16.28
N VAL A 97 -11.23 -0.49 -16.63
CA VAL A 97 -10.55 0.26 -17.69
C VAL A 97 -9.89 -0.65 -18.73
N GLY A 98 -10.01 -1.96 -18.60
CA GLY A 98 -9.45 -2.95 -19.51
C GLY A 98 -8.06 -3.46 -19.11
N ALA A 99 -7.59 -4.49 -19.81
CA ALA A 99 -6.35 -5.18 -19.47
C ALA A 99 -5.09 -4.34 -19.67
N VAL A 100 -5.07 -3.44 -20.66
CA VAL A 100 -3.88 -2.63 -20.99
C VAL A 100 -3.56 -1.63 -19.86
N PRO A 101 -4.50 -0.78 -19.38
CA PRO A 101 -4.22 0.10 -18.25
C PRO A 101 -3.90 -0.66 -16.96
N TRP A 102 -4.52 -1.82 -16.72
CA TRP A 102 -4.20 -2.68 -15.58
C TRP A 102 -2.73 -3.13 -15.59
N LEU A 103 -2.27 -3.72 -16.70
CA LEU A 103 -0.88 -4.17 -16.82
C LEU A 103 0.11 -3.00 -16.79
N ALA A 104 -0.26 -1.84 -17.36
CA ALA A 104 0.55 -0.63 -17.29
C ALA A 104 0.70 -0.13 -15.84
N LEU A 105 -0.40 -0.08 -15.08
CA LEU A 105 -0.37 0.29 -13.66
C LEU A 105 0.48 -0.69 -12.87
N ALA A 106 0.25 -2.00 -13.02
CA ALA A 106 1.04 -3.03 -12.32
C ALA A 106 2.53 -2.94 -12.66
N ALA A 107 2.89 -2.61 -13.90
CA ALA A 107 4.27 -2.38 -14.30
C ALA A 107 4.87 -1.12 -13.67
N VAL A 108 4.12 -0.01 -13.62
CA VAL A 108 4.56 1.22 -12.93
C VAL A 108 4.77 0.95 -11.43
N GLU A 109 3.83 0.27 -10.79
CA GLU A 109 3.92 -0.12 -9.37
C GLU A 109 5.13 -1.06 -9.12
N ALA A 110 5.45 -1.94 -10.07
CA ALA A 110 6.63 -2.81 -9.99
C ALA A 110 7.97 -2.07 -10.08
N LEU A 111 8.00 -0.82 -10.57
CA LEU A 111 9.21 0.00 -10.57
C LEU A 111 9.66 0.36 -9.16
N PHE A 112 8.75 0.46 -8.18
CA PHE A 112 9.12 0.84 -6.81
C PHE A 112 9.88 -0.28 -6.07
N PRO A 113 9.44 -1.56 -6.10
CA PRO A 113 10.28 -2.68 -5.69
C PRO A 113 11.59 -2.79 -6.48
N ALA A 114 11.62 -2.43 -7.77
CA ALA A 114 12.84 -2.39 -8.57
C ALA A 114 13.85 -1.34 -8.07
N LEU A 115 13.37 -0.13 -7.75
CA LEU A 115 14.19 0.94 -7.17
C LEU A 115 14.70 0.56 -5.78
N PHE A 116 13.85 -0.05 -4.94
CA PHE A 116 14.27 -0.64 -3.68
C PHE A 116 15.39 -1.65 -3.89
N ALA A 117 15.22 -2.61 -4.80
CA ALA A 117 16.19 -3.68 -5.01
C ALA A 117 17.54 -3.15 -5.52
N LEU A 118 17.53 -2.11 -6.38
CA LEU A 118 18.74 -1.40 -6.80
C LEU A 118 19.47 -0.74 -5.61
N ALA A 119 18.73 -0.05 -4.75
CA ALA A 119 19.28 0.60 -3.56
C ALA A 119 19.79 -0.43 -2.54
N ALA A 120 19.04 -1.51 -2.33
CA ALA A 120 19.37 -2.63 -1.46
C ALA A 120 20.70 -3.27 -1.89
N VAL A 121 20.92 -3.52 -3.19
CA VAL A 121 22.21 -4.04 -3.70
C VAL A 121 23.37 -3.07 -3.42
N THR A 122 23.10 -1.76 -3.37
CA THR A 122 24.11 -0.75 -3.05
C THR A 122 24.51 -0.76 -1.58
N VAL A 123 23.56 -1.00 -0.67
CA VAL A 123 23.77 -1.00 0.79
C VAL A 123 24.02 -2.39 1.39
N ARG A 124 23.90 -3.47 0.60
CA ARG A 124 23.96 -4.87 1.09
C ARG A 124 25.23 -5.26 1.84
N ARG A 125 26.32 -4.48 1.71
CA ARG A 125 27.60 -4.70 2.36
C ARG A 125 27.77 -3.92 3.67
N LEU A 126 26.83 -3.01 3.99
CA LEU A 126 26.85 -2.30 5.26
C LEU A 126 26.54 -3.27 6.41
N PRO A 127 27.18 -3.09 7.59
CA PRO A 127 26.80 -3.83 8.79
C PRO A 127 25.33 -3.52 9.13
N GLY A 128 24.60 -4.54 9.59
CA GLY A 128 23.17 -4.40 9.88
C GLY A 128 22.29 -4.27 8.64
N TRP A 129 22.69 -4.83 7.49
CA TRP A 129 21.95 -4.76 6.22
C TRP A 129 20.42 -5.01 6.31
N PRO A 130 19.87 -5.90 7.18
CA PRO A 130 18.42 -6.07 7.26
C PRO A 130 17.68 -4.79 7.66
N LEU A 131 18.30 -3.97 8.52
CA LEU A 131 17.77 -2.68 8.96
C LEU A 131 17.65 -1.71 7.78
N TRP A 132 18.71 -1.60 7.00
CA TRP A 132 18.76 -0.71 5.84
C TRP A 132 17.80 -1.17 4.75
N PHE A 133 17.65 -2.48 4.54
CA PHE A 133 16.67 -3.01 3.60
C PHE A 133 15.24 -2.69 4.06
N ALA A 134 14.90 -2.89 5.34
CA ALA A 134 13.57 -2.55 5.86
C ALA A 134 13.27 -1.05 5.73
N ALA A 135 14.24 -0.18 6.06
CA ALA A 135 14.10 1.27 5.90
C ALA A 135 13.94 1.70 4.44
N LEU A 136 14.69 1.08 3.52
CA LEU A 136 14.55 1.31 2.07
C LEU A 136 13.22 0.81 1.52
N TRP A 137 12.66 -0.26 2.09
CA TRP A 137 11.32 -0.72 1.71
C TRP A 137 10.26 0.31 2.08
N VAL A 138 10.31 0.87 3.30
CA VAL A 138 9.42 1.96 3.70
C VAL A 138 9.61 3.19 2.81
N ALA A 139 10.86 3.50 2.42
CA ALA A 139 11.13 4.61 1.51
C ALA A 139 10.46 4.42 0.13
N GLN A 140 10.48 3.21 -0.44
CA GLN A 140 9.77 2.95 -1.70
C GLN A 140 8.25 2.98 -1.53
N GLU A 141 7.71 2.45 -0.42
CA GLU A 141 6.27 2.52 -0.14
C GLU A 141 5.80 3.97 0.01
N TRP A 142 6.57 4.80 0.72
CA TRP A 142 6.29 6.23 0.87
C TRP A 142 6.31 6.94 -0.50
N LEU A 143 7.33 6.67 -1.33
CA LEU A 143 7.45 7.30 -2.64
C LEU A 143 6.24 6.95 -3.53
N LYS A 144 5.88 5.67 -3.57
CA LYS A 144 4.72 5.12 -4.30
C LYS A 144 3.40 5.67 -3.81
N SER A 145 3.28 5.85 -2.50
CA SER A 145 2.08 6.40 -1.85
C SER A 145 1.97 7.92 -1.93
N SER A 146 2.98 8.61 -2.50
CA SER A 146 3.01 10.07 -2.60
C SER A 146 3.03 10.57 -4.05
N VAL A 147 3.64 9.83 -4.97
CA VAL A 147 3.93 10.30 -6.34
C VAL A 147 3.74 9.16 -7.36
N PRO A 148 3.17 9.41 -8.55
CA PRO A 148 2.56 10.66 -9.02
C PRO A 148 1.10 10.84 -8.57
N PHE A 149 0.55 12.04 -8.77
CA PHE A 149 -0.88 12.35 -8.60
C PHE A 149 -1.47 12.02 -7.22
N GLY A 150 -0.67 12.20 -6.16
CA GLY A 150 -1.09 11.87 -4.79
C GLY A 150 -0.82 10.42 -4.39
N GLY A 151 -0.27 9.60 -5.29
CA GLY A 151 0.22 8.25 -5.04
C GLY A 151 -0.81 7.14 -5.11
N PHE A 152 -0.32 5.90 -5.07
CA PHE A 152 -1.13 4.68 -5.12
C PHE A 152 -0.69 3.74 -3.98
N PRO A 153 -1.24 3.89 -2.75
CA PRO A 153 -0.78 3.12 -1.58
C PRO A 153 -1.19 1.64 -1.57
N TRP A 154 -1.85 1.15 -2.63
CA TRP A 154 -2.30 -0.24 -2.72
C TRP A 154 -1.11 -1.21 -2.69
N GLY A 155 -1.20 -2.29 -1.93
CA GLY A 155 -0.09 -3.23 -1.79
C GLY A 155 1.02 -2.79 -0.82
N VAL A 156 0.82 -1.73 -0.03
CA VAL A 156 1.63 -1.47 1.17
C VAL A 156 1.53 -2.66 2.12
N VAL A 157 2.68 -3.18 2.55
CA VAL A 157 2.81 -4.47 3.27
C VAL A 157 1.96 -4.51 4.54
N ALA A 158 1.82 -3.40 5.24
CA ALA A 158 1.01 -3.28 6.45
C ALA A 158 -0.45 -3.75 6.27
N PHE A 159 -1.06 -3.52 5.10
CA PHE A 159 -2.45 -3.93 4.85
C PHE A 159 -2.63 -5.44 4.69
N GLY A 160 -1.54 -6.20 4.45
CA GLY A 160 -1.55 -7.67 4.45
C GLY A 160 -1.40 -8.30 5.84
N GLN A 161 -1.40 -7.50 6.91
CA GLN A 161 -1.15 -7.97 8.29
C GLN A 161 -2.34 -7.77 9.22
N THR A 162 -3.51 -7.44 8.69
CA THR A 162 -4.72 -7.11 9.49
C THR A 162 -5.29 -8.28 10.27
N ASP A 163 -4.94 -9.52 9.90
CA ASP A 163 -5.27 -10.72 10.68
C ASP A 163 -4.04 -11.27 11.45
N GLY A 164 -2.89 -10.60 11.34
CA GLY A 164 -1.62 -11.03 11.92
C GLY A 164 -1.36 -10.44 13.31
N PRO A 165 -0.51 -11.10 14.13
CA PRO A 165 -0.21 -10.64 15.49
C PRO A 165 0.49 -9.27 15.50
N MET A 166 1.24 -8.93 14.45
CA MET A 166 1.98 -7.67 14.35
C MET A 166 1.09 -6.44 14.14
N LEU A 167 -0.21 -6.60 13.85
CA LEU A 167 -1.13 -5.47 13.66
C LEU A 167 -1.06 -4.45 14.81
N SER A 168 -0.84 -4.91 16.04
CA SER A 168 -0.75 -4.03 17.22
C SER A 168 0.32 -2.95 17.10
N LEU A 169 1.39 -3.18 16.34
CA LEU A 169 2.48 -2.22 16.12
C LEU A 169 2.01 -0.97 15.36
N VAL A 170 0.91 -1.05 14.60
CA VAL A 170 0.33 0.10 13.90
C VAL A 170 -0.05 1.20 14.88
N ARG A 171 -0.49 0.87 16.10
CA ARG A 171 -0.83 1.88 17.14
C ARG A 171 0.35 2.80 17.47
N LEU A 172 1.59 2.33 17.29
CA LEU A 172 2.80 3.07 17.66
C LEU A 172 3.29 4.03 16.56
N GLY A 173 3.29 3.59 15.30
CA GLY A 173 3.92 4.34 14.20
C GLY A 173 3.20 4.25 12.86
N GLY A 174 1.96 3.78 12.87
CA GLY A 174 1.12 3.65 11.69
C GLY A 174 1.55 2.54 10.74
N ALA A 175 0.99 2.57 9.54
CA ALA A 175 1.33 1.63 8.46
C ALA A 175 2.86 1.56 8.18
N PRO A 176 3.62 2.67 8.15
CA PRO A 176 5.06 2.63 7.89
C PRO A 176 5.87 1.79 8.88
N LEU A 177 5.55 1.89 10.19
CA LEU A 177 6.25 1.11 11.21
C LEU A 177 5.91 -0.38 11.12
N LEU A 178 4.66 -0.72 10.80
CA LEU A 178 4.26 -2.10 10.61
C LEU A 178 4.94 -2.72 9.38
N SER A 179 4.92 -2.03 8.22
CA SER A 179 5.66 -2.47 7.03
C SER A 179 7.14 -2.68 7.34
N PHE A 180 7.76 -1.73 8.07
CA PHE A 180 9.14 -1.85 8.51
C PHE A 180 9.38 -3.11 9.36
N ALA A 181 8.56 -3.36 10.38
CA ALA A 181 8.70 -4.50 11.28
C ALA A 181 8.57 -5.84 10.54
N VAL A 182 7.62 -5.94 9.60
CA VAL A 182 7.39 -7.14 8.79
C VAL A 182 8.58 -7.42 7.89
N MET A 183 9.02 -6.41 7.14
CA MET A 183 10.15 -6.53 6.22
C MET A 183 11.45 -6.78 6.98
N LEU A 184 11.68 -6.10 8.10
CA LEU A 184 12.83 -6.33 8.98
C LEU A 184 12.87 -7.76 9.49
N THR A 185 11.73 -8.32 9.89
CA THR A 185 11.63 -9.71 10.35
C THR A 185 12.01 -10.68 9.23
N GLY A 186 11.46 -10.50 8.03
CA GLY A 186 11.80 -11.34 6.88
C GLY A 186 13.27 -11.23 6.45
N PHE A 187 13.83 -10.02 6.43
CA PHE A 187 15.24 -9.80 6.14
C PHE A 187 16.17 -10.34 7.24
N ALA A 188 15.78 -10.24 8.51
CA ALA A 188 16.50 -10.84 9.61
C ALA A 188 16.47 -12.38 9.56
N LEU A 189 15.36 -12.99 9.12
CA LEU A 189 15.28 -14.43 8.87
C LEU A 189 16.26 -14.88 7.77
N ALA A 190 16.39 -14.12 6.69
CA ALA A 190 17.40 -14.38 5.67
C ALA A 190 18.82 -14.26 6.23
N ALA A 191 19.11 -13.20 7.01
CA ALA A 191 20.42 -13.03 7.65
C ALA A 191 20.74 -14.18 8.63
N LEU A 192 19.76 -14.60 9.43
CA LEU A 192 19.88 -15.73 10.35
C LEU A 192 20.21 -17.03 9.58
N THR A 193 19.50 -17.28 8.48
CA THR A 193 19.72 -18.45 7.63
C THR A 193 21.11 -18.42 6.97
N GLU A 194 21.55 -17.27 6.45
CA GLU A 194 22.90 -17.10 5.89
C GLU A 194 23.98 -17.45 6.94
N GLU A 195 23.84 -16.98 8.17
CA GLU A 195 24.81 -17.24 9.24
C GLU A 195 24.77 -18.68 9.76
N ILE A 196 23.60 -19.31 9.87
CA ILE A 196 23.50 -20.74 10.22
C ILE A 196 24.19 -21.63 9.17
N VAL A 197 23.97 -21.34 7.89
CA VAL A 197 24.61 -22.09 6.78
C VAL A 197 26.13 -21.88 6.77
N ARG A 198 26.60 -20.66 7.06
CA ARG A 198 28.05 -20.38 7.19
C ARG A 198 28.65 -21.12 8.38
N TRP A 199 27.97 -21.09 9.52
CA TRP A 199 28.42 -21.74 10.75
C TRP A 199 28.52 -23.26 10.57
N THR A 200 27.49 -23.90 10.00
CA THR A 200 27.47 -25.36 9.76
C THR A 200 28.51 -25.83 8.74
N ARG A 201 28.96 -24.96 7.82
CA ARG A 201 30.01 -25.30 6.83
C ARG A 201 31.44 -25.08 7.33
N ARG A 202 31.64 -24.27 8.38
CA ARG A 202 32.96 -24.02 8.97
C ARG A 202 33.31 -25.16 9.92
N HIS A 203 34.36 -25.91 9.59
CA HIS A 203 34.85 -27.05 10.39
C HIS A 203 35.73 -26.62 11.58
N ASP A 204 36.15 -25.36 11.66
CA ASP A 204 36.93 -24.80 12.78
C ASP A 204 36.04 -23.96 13.70
N ILE A 205 35.58 -24.57 14.80
CA ILE A 205 34.85 -23.87 15.86
C ILE A 205 35.88 -23.26 16.82
N SER A 206 36.35 -22.04 16.52
CA SER A 206 36.98 -21.20 17.55
C SER A 206 35.88 -20.47 18.33
N VAL A 207 35.78 -20.78 19.63
CA VAL A 207 34.66 -20.54 20.55
C VAL A 207 34.57 -19.08 21.06
N ALA A 208 35.31 -18.12 20.51
CA ALA A 208 35.54 -16.83 21.19
C ALA A 208 34.60 -15.66 20.81
N ALA A 209 33.81 -15.74 19.74
CA ALA A 209 32.87 -14.67 19.37
C ALA A 209 31.42 -15.17 19.45
N PRO A 210 30.45 -14.39 19.97
CA PRO A 210 29.05 -14.76 19.89
C PRO A 210 28.72 -15.07 18.42
N PRO A 211 28.03 -16.19 18.13
CA PRO A 211 27.79 -16.57 16.76
C PRO A 211 27.00 -15.45 16.08
N ALA A 212 27.40 -15.05 14.87
CA ALA A 212 26.81 -13.92 14.15
C ALA A 212 25.28 -14.03 13.93
N VAL A 213 24.70 -15.19 14.22
CA VAL A 213 23.27 -15.49 14.35
C VAL A 213 22.55 -14.76 15.49
N VAL A 214 23.26 -14.34 16.56
CA VAL A 214 22.64 -13.72 17.75
C VAL A 214 22.00 -12.38 17.42
N LEU A 215 22.61 -11.57 16.55
CA LEU A 215 22.09 -10.25 16.23
C LEU A 215 20.80 -10.31 15.41
N PRO A 216 20.70 -11.07 14.30
CA PRO A 216 19.42 -11.27 13.60
C PRO A 216 18.34 -11.91 14.50
N GLY A 217 18.71 -12.90 15.32
CA GLY A 217 17.80 -13.52 16.29
C GLY A 217 17.27 -12.51 17.32
N ALA A 218 18.14 -11.65 17.85
CA ALA A 218 17.76 -10.59 18.78
C ALA A 218 16.84 -9.56 18.13
N VAL A 219 17.05 -9.19 16.86
CA VAL A 219 16.14 -8.30 16.13
C VAL A 219 14.74 -8.89 16.01
N ILE A 220 14.64 -10.17 15.62
CA ILE A 220 13.34 -10.88 15.55
C ILE A 220 12.69 -10.91 16.95
N ALA A 221 13.46 -11.25 17.98
CA ALA A 221 12.97 -11.27 19.35
C ALA A 221 12.47 -9.89 19.81
N VAL A 222 13.18 -8.80 19.49
CA VAL A 222 12.75 -7.43 19.82
C VAL A 222 11.43 -7.07 19.14
N VAL A 223 11.25 -7.41 17.85
CA VAL A 223 9.99 -7.15 17.15
C VAL A 223 8.85 -7.95 17.80
N LEU A 224 9.05 -9.25 18.05
CA LEU A 224 8.04 -10.11 18.67
C LEU A 224 7.69 -9.69 20.10
N LEU A 225 8.70 -9.32 20.90
CA LEU A 225 8.50 -8.77 22.25
C LEU A 225 7.76 -7.44 22.19
N GLY A 226 8.12 -6.55 21.26
CA GLY A 226 7.41 -5.29 21.04
C GLY A 226 5.93 -5.53 20.69
N THR A 227 5.66 -6.48 19.79
CA THR A 227 4.29 -6.91 19.48
C THR A 227 3.55 -7.43 20.72
N ALA A 228 4.18 -8.30 21.51
CA ALA A 228 3.59 -8.89 22.71
C ALA A 228 3.31 -7.85 23.80
N VAL A 229 4.14 -6.82 23.93
CA VAL A 229 3.95 -5.73 24.91
C VAL A 229 2.78 -4.82 24.52
N VAL A 230 2.62 -4.52 23.24
CA VAL A 230 1.56 -3.61 22.75
C VAL A 230 0.22 -4.32 22.58
N TRP A 231 0.24 -5.62 22.31
CA TRP A 231 -0.94 -6.42 22.01
C TRP A 231 -2.08 -6.31 23.04
N PRO A 232 -1.84 -6.45 24.36
CA PRO A 232 -2.91 -6.31 25.36
C PRO A 232 -3.59 -4.95 25.29
N GLN A 233 -2.83 -3.86 25.13
CA GLN A 233 -3.39 -2.50 25.08
C GLN A 233 -4.34 -2.33 23.89
N VAL A 234 -3.96 -2.83 22.72
CA VAL A 234 -4.81 -2.80 21.52
C VAL A 234 -6.07 -3.64 21.74
N ARG A 235 -5.94 -4.84 22.30
CA ARG A 235 -7.09 -5.71 22.60
C ARG A 235 -8.07 -5.12 23.60
N HIS A 236 -7.57 -4.48 24.65
CA HIS A 236 -8.40 -3.81 25.66
C HIS A 236 -9.09 -2.56 25.11
N SER A 237 -8.59 -1.94 24.04
CA SER A 237 -9.28 -0.77 23.51
C SER A 237 -10.68 -1.10 22.96
N ALA A 238 -10.86 -2.29 22.41
CA ALA A 238 -12.16 -2.74 21.90
C ALA A 238 -13.23 -2.88 22.99
N THR A 239 -12.85 -3.09 24.27
CA THR A 239 -13.84 -3.14 25.36
C THR A 239 -14.32 -1.75 25.79
N GLY A 240 -13.56 -0.70 25.46
CA GLY A 240 -13.82 0.66 25.91
C GLY A 240 -13.30 0.95 27.32
N ALA A 241 -13.04 2.22 27.59
CA ALA A 241 -12.91 2.74 28.94
C ALA A 241 -14.31 2.92 29.58
N VAL A 242 -14.36 3.02 30.90
CA VAL A 242 -15.62 3.24 31.64
C VAL A 242 -16.33 4.52 31.19
N ASP A 243 -15.56 5.55 30.84
CA ASP A 243 -16.07 6.86 30.42
C ASP A 243 -16.44 6.92 28.92
N ASP A 244 -16.12 5.88 28.14
CA ASP A 244 -16.47 5.83 26.72
C ASP A 244 -17.97 5.60 26.55
N GLN A 245 -18.70 6.61 26.08
CA GLN A 245 -20.15 6.53 25.91
C GLN A 245 -20.54 5.48 24.85
N PRO A 246 -21.38 4.49 25.19
CA PRO A 246 -21.89 3.52 24.24
C PRO A 246 -23.02 4.13 23.42
N VAL A 247 -22.95 3.99 22.10
CA VAL A 247 -23.94 4.51 21.15
C VAL A 247 -24.23 3.47 20.07
N THR A 248 -25.47 3.38 19.62
CA THR A 248 -25.82 2.53 18.46
C THR A 248 -25.61 3.34 17.18
N VAL A 249 -24.94 2.75 16.20
CA VAL A 249 -24.81 3.33 14.86
C VAL A 249 -25.31 2.34 13.82
N ALA A 250 -25.83 2.85 12.71
CA ALA A 250 -26.24 2.00 11.61
C ALA A 250 -25.42 2.23 10.33
N ALA A 251 -25.20 1.16 9.58
CA ALA A 251 -24.71 1.22 8.19
C ALA A 251 -25.75 0.56 7.29
N VAL A 252 -26.14 1.23 6.21
CA VAL A 252 -27.15 0.73 5.26
C VAL A 252 -26.48 0.36 3.95
N GLN A 253 -26.83 -0.80 3.41
CA GLN A 253 -26.35 -1.33 2.14
C GLN A 253 -27.57 -1.57 1.24
N GLY A 254 -27.85 -0.64 0.33
CA GLY A 254 -29.03 -0.70 -0.54
C GLY A 254 -28.87 -1.66 -1.73
N ASN A 255 -27.64 -2.00 -2.12
CA ASN A 255 -27.33 -2.71 -3.37
C ASN A 255 -27.70 -1.90 -4.64
N VAL A 256 -27.33 -2.42 -5.82
CA VAL A 256 -27.66 -1.82 -7.13
C VAL A 256 -28.67 -2.67 -7.90
N PRO A 257 -29.48 -2.08 -8.79
CA PRO A 257 -30.31 -2.84 -9.72
C PRO A 257 -29.46 -3.68 -10.68
N ARG A 258 -29.96 -4.86 -11.11
CA ARG A 258 -29.35 -5.62 -12.21
C ARG A 258 -29.40 -4.83 -13.54
N LEU A 259 -28.45 -5.09 -14.44
CA LEU A 259 -28.27 -4.46 -15.75
C LEU A 259 -29.59 -4.40 -16.57
N GLY A 260 -29.93 -3.23 -17.14
CA GLY A 260 -31.07 -3.07 -18.06
C GLY A 260 -31.84 -1.74 -17.99
N LEU A 261 -31.53 -0.84 -17.04
CA LEU A 261 -32.18 0.47 -16.89
C LEU A 261 -31.37 1.60 -17.57
N GLU A 262 -32.06 2.65 -18.02
CA GLU A 262 -31.42 3.89 -18.47
C GLU A 262 -30.63 4.57 -17.34
N PHE A 263 -29.61 5.37 -17.68
CA PHE A 263 -28.65 5.94 -16.73
C PHE A 263 -29.28 6.68 -15.54
N ASN A 264 -30.26 7.56 -15.78
CA ASN A 264 -30.92 8.31 -14.70
C ASN A 264 -31.86 7.42 -13.86
N ALA A 265 -32.51 6.43 -14.48
CA ALA A 265 -33.34 5.46 -13.77
C ALA A 265 -32.50 4.58 -12.83
N GLN A 266 -31.27 4.23 -13.25
CA GLN A 266 -30.31 3.52 -12.39
C GLN A 266 -29.88 4.37 -11.19
N ARG A 267 -29.51 5.63 -11.41
CA ARG A 267 -29.11 6.56 -10.32
C ARG A 267 -30.21 6.73 -9.29
N ARG A 268 -31.47 6.84 -9.75
CA ARG A 268 -32.60 6.96 -8.85
C ARG A 268 -32.87 5.66 -8.08
N ALA A 269 -32.81 4.53 -8.76
CA ALA A 269 -33.05 3.23 -8.11
C ALA A 269 -32.03 2.93 -7.00
N VAL A 270 -30.77 3.36 -7.13
CA VAL A 270 -29.79 3.23 -6.03
C VAL A 270 -30.24 4.03 -4.81
N LEU A 271 -30.68 5.29 -4.98
CA LEU A 271 -31.23 6.08 -3.88
C LEU A 271 -32.44 5.40 -3.24
N ASP A 272 -33.39 4.98 -4.07
CA ASP A 272 -34.63 4.34 -3.59
C ASP A 272 -34.34 3.05 -2.79
N ASN A 273 -33.34 2.25 -3.21
CA ASN A 273 -32.93 1.07 -2.46
C ASN A 273 -32.40 1.40 -1.04
N HIS A 274 -31.59 2.46 -0.90
CA HIS A 274 -31.07 2.86 0.42
C HIS A 274 -32.17 3.46 1.30
N VAL A 275 -33.13 4.16 0.69
CA VAL A 275 -34.34 4.63 1.36
C VAL A 275 -35.14 3.44 1.87
N GLU A 276 -35.44 2.45 1.03
CA GLU A 276 -36.21 1.25 1.38
C GLU A 276 -35.56 0.48 2.55
N GLU A 277 -34.26 0.23 2.48
CA GLU A 277 -33.56 -0.50 3.55
C GLU A 277 -33.50 0.32 4.85
N THR A 278 -33.45 1.67 4.77
CA THR A 278 -33.57 2.54 5.95
C THR A 278 -34.99 2.53 6.52
N LEU A 279 -36.03 2.49 5.67
CA LEU A 279 -37.41 2.35 6.11
C LEU A 279 -37.66 1.00 6.79
N ARG A 280 -37.02 -0.06 6.29
CA ARG A 280 -37.02 -1.38 6.93
C ARG A 280 -36.37 -1.35 8.31
N LEU A 281 -35.17 -0.78 8.42
CA LEU A 281 -34.52 -0.55 9.72
C LEU A 281 -35.45 0.22 10.67
N ALA A 282 -36.10 1.28 10.19
CA ALA A 282 -37.03 2.06 11.01
C ALA A 282 -38.25 1.24 11.48
N GLN A 283 -38.76 0.32 10.65
CA GLN A 283 -39.82 -0.61 11.06
C GLN A 283 -39.33 -1.59 12.12
N ASP A 284 -38.13 -2.12 11.97
CA ASP A 284 -37.52 -3.05 12.92
C ASP A 284 -37.26 -2.36 14.27
N VAL A 285 -36.84 -1.09 14.28
CA VAL A 285 -36.70 -0.29 15.50
C VAL A 285 -38.06 -0.07 16.18
N ARG A 286 -39.10 0.34 15.44
CA ARG A 286 -40.46 0.51 16.01
C ARG A 286 -41.03 -0.79 16.56
N ALA A 287 -40.69 -1.92 15.96
CA ALA A 287 -41.11 -3.24 16.40
C ALA A 287 -40.25 -3.81 17.54
N GLY A 288 -39.21 -3.11 17.99
CA GLY A 288 -38.28 -3.57 19.03
C GLY A 288 -37.35 -4.71 18.59
N ARG A 289 -37.19 -4.92 17.27
CA ARG A 289 -36.27 -5.92 16.69
C ARG A 289 -34.85 -5.38 16.48
N ALA A 290 -34.70 -4.06 16.38
CA ALA A 290 -33.42 -3.36 16.25
C ALA A 290 -33.36 -2.20 17.27
N PRO A 291 -32.18 -1.83 17.80
CA PRO A 291 -32.01 -0.66 18.64
C PRO A 291 -32.08 0.65 17.83
N GLN A 292 -32.55 1.72 18.45
CA GLN A 292 -32.56 3.06 17.84
C GLN A 292 -31.11 3.52 17.56
N PRO A 293 -30.74 3.80 16.29
CA PRO A 293 -29.43 4.34 15.98
C PRO A 293 -29.35 5.83 16.35
N MET A 294 -28.16 6.26 16.76
CA MET A 294 -27.81 7.66 16.98
C MET A 294 -27.63 8.41 15.65
N PHE A 295 -27.06 7.73 14.65
CA PHE A 295 -26.98 8.17 13.26
C PHE A 295 -26.85 6.96 12.33
N VAL A 296 -27.16 7.17 11.05
CA VAL A 296 -27.09 6.17 9.99
C VAL A 296 -26.04 6.58 8.96
N VAL A 297 -25.19 5.67 8.51
CA VAL A 297 -24.22 5.90 7.44
C VAL A 297 -24.70 5.23 6.17
N TRP A 298 -24.87 6.03 5.11
CA TRP A 298 -25.09 5.52 3.77
C TRP A 298 -23.78 5.46 2.98
N PRO A 299 -23.68 4.60 1.95
CA PRO A 299 -22.50 4.47 1.12
C PRO A 299 -22.23 5.71 0.26
N GLU A 300 -21.01 5.78 -0.27
CA GLU A 300 -20.64 6.74 -1.31
C GLU A 300 -21.58 6.58 -2.52
N ASN A 301 -22.00 7.69 -3.11
CA ASN A 301 -22.93 7.71 -4.23
C ASN A 301 -24.26 6.96 -3.98
N SER A 302 -24.68 6.82 -2.72
CA SER A 302 -26.05 6.42 -2.36
C SER A 302 -27.11 7.33 -2.99
N SER A 303 -26.75 8.58 -3.28
CA SER A 303 -27.48 9.49 -4.17
C SER A 303 -26.59 10.00 -5.30
N ASP A 304 -26.64 9.37 -6.47
CA ASP A 304 -25.99 9.88 -7.69
C ASP A 304 -26.71 11.08 -8.33
N ILE A 305 -27.87 11.45 -7.77
CA ILE A 305 -28.62 12.66 -8.09
C ILE A 305 -28.32 13.68 -6.98
N ASP A 306 -27.99 14.91 -7.36
CA ASP A 306 -27.74 15.98 -6.39
C ASP A 306 -29.01 16.28 -5.58
N PRO A 307 -29.06 15.92 -4.28
CA PRO A 307 -30.27 16.06 -3.49
C PRO A 307 -30.56 17.51 -3.06
N LEU A 308 -29.59 18.42 -3.24
CA LEU A 308 -29.78 19.85 -2.99
C LEU A 308 -30.40 20.55 -4.21
N ALA A 309 -30.10 20.05 -5.41
CA ALA A 309 -30.66 20.58 -6.65
C ALA A 309 -31.97 19.90 -7.09
N ASN A 310 -32.27 18.69 -6.60
CA ASN A 310 -33.43 17.88 -7.02
C ASN A 310 -34.37 17.63 -5.84
N PRO A 311 -35.52 18.33 -5.75
CA PRO A 311 -36.42 18.25 -4.60
C PRO A 311 -36.99 16.85 -4.33
N ASP A 312 -37.19 16.04 -5.37
CA ASP A 312 -37.69 14.68 -5.28
C ASP A 312 -36.68 13.72 -4.61
N ALA A 313 -35.38 13.93 -4.82
CA ALA A 313 -34.32 13.18 -4.14
C ALA A 313 -34.24 13.61 -2.67
N GLY A 314 -34.24 14.93 -2.42
CA GLY A 314 -34.27 15.47 -1.05
C GLY A 314 -35.50 15.02 -0.25
N ALA A 315 -36.66 14.89 -0.89
CA ALA A 315 -37.89 14.41 -0.24
C ALA A 315 -37.79 12.94 0.19
N GLN A 316 -37.19 12.06 -0.61
CA GLN A 316 -36.98 10.65 -0.23
C GLN A 316 -36.01 10.53 0.95
N ILE A 317 -34.90 11.27 0.91
CA ILE A 317 -33.94 11.29 2.02
C ILE A 317 -34.59 11.81 3.29
N SER A 318 -35.39 12.88 3.19
CA SER A 318 -36.15 13.42 4.31
C SER A 318 -37.16 12.42 4.87
N THR A 319 -37.80 11.64 4.00
CA THR A 319 -38.72 10.56 4.40
C THR A 319 -37.99 9.48 5.18
N ALA A 320 -36.82 9.03 4.70
CA ALA A 320 -35.98 8.05 5.40
C ALA A 320 -35.51 8.58 6.76
N ALA A 321 -34.98 9.80 6.81
CA ALA A 321 -34.49 10.43 8.03
C ALA A 321 -35.61 10.61 9.07
N ALA A 322 -36.79 11.05 8.64
CA ALA A 322 -37.96 11.17 9.51
C ALA A 322 -38.45 9.81 10.03
N ALA A 323 -38.43 8.77 9.19
CA ALA A 323 -38.90 7.44 9.57
C ALA A 323 -37.99 6.78 10.61
N ILE A 324 -36.66 6.88 10.46
CA ILE A 324 -35.68 6.36 11.43
C ILE A 324 -35.49 7.30 12.62
N ASN A 325 -35.89 8.57 12.49
CA ASN A 325 -35.74 9.61 13.50
C ASN A 325 -34.29 9.78 14.00
N ALA A 326 -33.34 9.74 13.07
CA ALA A 326 -31.91 9.93 13.32
C ALA A 326 -31.25 10.60 12.11
N PRO A 327 -30.15 11.38 12.30
CA PRO A 327 -29.40 11.93 11.18
C PRO A 327 -28.82 10.84 10.27
N ILE A 328 -28.83 11.10 8.96
CA ILE A 328 -28.24 10.20 7.95
C ILE A 328 -27.03 10.89 7.32
N LEU A 329 -25.88 10.21 7.28
CA LEU A 329 -24.71 10.62 6.53
C LEU A 329 -24.86 10.09 5.10
N VAL A 330 -25.37 10.93 4.22
CA VAL A 330 -25.73 10.60 2.84
C VAL A 330 -24.53 10.82 1.92
N GLY A 331 -24.02 9.75 1.28
CA GLY A 331 -23.06 9.89 0.20
C GLY A 331 -23.74 10.34 -1.09
N ALA A 332 -23.41 11.53 -1.58
CA ALA A 332 -24.06 12.19 -2.69
C ALA A 332 -23.07 12.84 -3.68
N VAL A 333 -23.51 13.00 -4.93
CA VAL A 333 -22.82 13.83 -5.92
C VAL A 333 -23.43 15.24 -5.90
N VAL A 334 -22.65 16.24 -5.53
CA VAL A 334 -23.13 17.63 -5.40
C VAL A 334 -22.51 18.50 -6.48
N ARG A 335 -23.31 19.31 -7.17
CA ARG A 335 -22.82 20.23 -8.20
C ARG A 335 -22.08 21.39 -7.53
N THR A 336 -20.92 21.76 -8.07
CA THR A 336 -20.24 22.98 -7.60
C THR A 336 -20.88 24.22 -8.22
N PRO A 337 -20.66 25.42 -7.66
CA PRO A 337 -21.15 26.67 -8.25
C PRO A 337 -20.68 26.90 -9.70
N GLU A 338 -19.53 26.33 -10.08
CA GLU A 338 -18.93 26.43 -11.41
C GLU A 338 -19.46 25.38 -12.41
N HIS A 339 -20.43 24.57 -12.00
CA HIS A 339 -21.03 23.54 -12.84
C HIS A 339 -21.77 24.15 -14.03
N THR A 340 -21.40 23.73 -15.25
CA THR A 340 -22.11 24.04 -16.49
C THR A 340 -22.26 22.77 -17.36
N PRO A 341 -23.13 22.77 -18.39
CA PRO A 341 -23.23 21.63 -19.31
C PRO A 341 -21.89 21.25 -19.97
N ASP A 342 -21.05 22.25 -20.26
CA ASP A 342 -19.73 22.05 -20.89
C ASP A 342 -18.60 21.78 -19.87
N ASN A 343 -18.84 22.09 -18.59
CA ASN A 343 -17.91 21.86 -17.48
C ASN A 343 -18.67 21.27 -16.28
N PRO A 344 -19.01 19.97 -16.31
CA PRO A 344 -19.90 19.33 -15.34
C PRO A 344 -19.20 19.00 -14.01
N VAL A 345 -18.47 19.96 -13.45
CA VAL A 345 -17.75 19.82 -12.18
C VAL A 345 -18.71 19.57 -11.03
N SER A 346 -18.28 18.70 -10.11
CA SER A 346 -19.05 18.28 -8.93
C SER A 346 -18.10 17.83 -7.82
N THR A 347 -18.60 17.70 -6.60
CA THR A 347 -17.90 17.08 -5.48
C THR A 347 -18.56 15.75 -5.11
N ASN A 348 -17.73 14.79 -4.73
CA ASN A 348 -18.19 13.57 -4.06
C ASN A 348 -18.29 13.89 -2.57
N THR A 349 -19.52 13.88 -2.04
CA THR A 349 -19.86 14.55 -0.77
C THR A 349 -20.52 13.59 0.19
N VAL A 350 -20.20 13.70 1.47
CA VAL A 350 -21.02 13.14 2.55
C VAL A 350 -21.78 14.29 3.22
N LEU A 351 -23.11 14.28 3.09
CA LEU A 351 -24.03 15.27 3.65
C LEU A 351 -24.71 14.71 4.90
N VAL A 352 -24.65 15.42 6.02
CA VAL A 352 -25.51 15.12 7.17
C VAL A 352 -26.92 15.60 6.84
N TRP A 353 -27.90 14.71 6.93
CA TRP A 353 -29.30 15.00 6.73
C TRP A 353 -30.08 14.75 8.01
N ASN A 354 -30.54 15.83 8.65
CA ASN A 354 -31.24 15.77 9.92
C ASN A 354 -32.74 15.51 9.73
N PRO A 355 -33.38 14.71 10.61
CA PRO A 355 -34.82 14.53 10.59
C PRO A 355 -35.53 15.86 10.82
N GLY A 356 -36.53 16.18 9.99
CA GLY A 356 -37.35 17.38 10.10
C GLY A 356 -36.71 18.69 9.61
N THR A 357 -35.38 18.85 9.68
CA THR A 357 -34.70 20.08 9.25
C THR A 357 -33.93 19.97 7.94
N GLY A 358 -33.65 18.75 7.45
CA GLY A 358 -32.98 18.53 6.17
C GLY A 358 -31.45 18.61 6.21
N PRO A 359 -30.77 18.99 5.11
CA PRO A 359 -29.31 18.97 5.00
C PRO A 359 -28.64 19.94 5.99
N ALA A 360 -27.49 19.54 6.54
CA ALA A 360 -26.71 20.26 7.54
C ALA A 360 -25.21 20.25 7.22
N ASP A 361 -24.35 19.75 8.11
CA ASP A 361 -22.91 19.62 7.91
C ASP A 361 -22.59 18.77 6.67
N ARG A 362 -21.44 19.04 6.03
CA ARG A 362 -20.99 18.29 4.87
C ARG A 362 -19.48 18.12 4.82
N HIS A 363 -19.04 17.03 4.18
CA HIS A 363 -17.64 16.81 3.84
C HIS A 363 -17.51 16.47 2.35
N ASP A 364 -16.80 17.32 1.61
CA ASP A 364 -16.40 17.07 0.23
C ASP A 364 -15.07 16.28 0.21
N LYS A 365 -15.04 15.16 -0.50
CA LYS A 365 -13.89 14.24 -0.64
C LYS A 365 -12.63 15.01 -1.05
N ARG A 366 -11.55 14.85 -0.31
CA ARG A 366 -10.30 15.61 -0.48
C ARG A 366 -9.29 14.88 -1.35
N ILE A 367 -9.22 13.55 -1.25
CA ILE A 367 -8.34 12.73 -2.08
C ILE A 367 -9.20 12.06 -3.15
N VAL A 368 -9.31 12.74 -4.28
CA VAL A 368 -10.05 12.27 -5.45
C VAL A 368 -9.21 11.22 -6.19
N GLN A 369 -9.84 10.14 -6.63
CA GLN A 369 -9.19 9.03 -7.31
C GLN A 369 -8.76 9.44 -8.75
N PRO A 370 -7.46 9.37 -9.08
CA PRO A 370 -6.99 9.63 -10.44
C PRO A 370 -7.52 8.59 -11.44
N PHE A 371 -7.78 9.02 -12.67
CA PHE A 371 -8.25 8.23 -13.82
C PHE A 371 -9.65 7.62 -13.70
N GLY A 372 -10.25 7.61 -12.51
CA GLY A 372 -11.67 7.25 -12.29
C GLY A 372 -12.54 8.47 -12.07
N GLU A 373 -12.28 9.19 -10.99
CA GLU A 373 -13.09 10.34 -10.54
C GLU A 373 -12.66 11.67 -11.17
N TYR A 374 -11.38 11.78 -11.54
CA TYR A 374 -10.87 12.88 -12.35
C TYR A 374 -9.76 12.40 -13.29
N LEU A 375 -9.50 13.14 -14.37
CA LEU A 375 -8.38 12.85 -15.27
C LEU A 375 -7.22 13.81 -15.03
N PRO A 376 -6.09 13.36 -14.43
CA PRO A 376 -4.87 14.16 -14.37
C PRO A 376 -4.44 14.58 -15.77
N TRP A 377 -3.99 15.82 -15.97
CA TRP A 377 -3.53 16.34 -17.26
C TRP A 377 -4.42 15.91 -18.45
N ARG A 378 -5.73 16.13 -18.33
CA ARG A 378 -6.76 15.68 -19.30
C ARG A 378 -6.35 15.88 -20.77
N GLY A 379 -5.83 17.05 -21.13
CA GLY A 379 -5.39 17.33 -22.50
C GLY A 379 -4.24 16.45 -23.05
N PHE A 380 -3.43 15.84 -22.18
CA PHE A 380 -2.40 14.87 -22.56
C PHE A 380 -2.98 13.44 -22.61
N PHE A 381 -3.64 12.99 -21.54
CA PHE A 381 -4.11 11.60 -21.45
C PHE A 381 -5.29 11.29 -22.38
N SER A 382 -6.16 12.26 -22.68
CA SER A 382 -7.22 12.09 -23.68
C SER A 382 -6.66 11.78 -25.08
N LYS A 383 -5.41 12.17 -25.38
CA LYS A 383 -4.74 11.84 -26.65
C LYS A 383 -4.20 10.40 -26.70
N LEU A 384 -3.99 9.78 -25.54
CA LEU A 384 -3.44 8.42 -25.45
C LEU A 384 -4.51 7.35 -25.53
N SER A 385 -5.75 7.65 -25.13
CA SER A 385 -6.84 6.70 -25.18
C SER A 385 -8.21 7.38 -25.18
N PRO A 386 -9.15 6.95 -26.04
CA PRO A 386 -10.54 7.41 -25.97
C PRO A 386 -11.22 7.03 -24.64
N TYR A 387 -10.74 6.00 -23.92
CA TYR A 387 -11.26 5.65 -22.60
C TYR A 387 -10.97 6.71 -21.54
N ALA A 388 -9.92 7.51 -21.71
CA ALA A 388 -9.53 8.54 -20.75
C ALA A 388 -10.62 9.62 -20.63
N GLU A 389 -11.39 9.87 -21.69
CA GLU A 389 -12.50 10.84 -21.66
C GLU A 389 -13.66 10.41 -20.74
N ARG A 390 -13.76 9.12 -20.39
CA ARG A 390 -14.78 8.60 -19.46
C ARG A 390 -14.49 8.94 -18.00
N ALA A 391 -13.29 9.40 -17.67
CA ALA A 391 -12.94 9.81 -16.32
C ALA A 391 -13.78 11.03 -15.89
N GLY A 392 -14.19 11.04 -14.63
CA GLY A 392 -15.09 12.04 -14.05
C GLY A 392 -14.53 13.46 -13.98
N TYR A 393 -15.35 14.37 -13.45
CA TYR A 393 -15.03 15.79 -13.28
C TYR A 393 -15.07 16.19 -11.80
N PHE A 394 -14.79 15.24 -10.90
CA PHE A 394 -14.77 15.56 -9.48
C PHE A 394 -13.59 16.48 -9.15
N VAL A 395 -13.88 17.47 -8.31
CA VAL A 395 -12.90 18.38 -7.75
C VAL A 395 -12.71 18.07 -6.25
N PRO A 396 -11.49 18.20 -5.71
CA PRO A 396 -11.23 17.93 -4.31
C PRO A 396 -11.85 19.00 -3.41
N GLY A 397 -12.36 18.58 -2.25
CA GLY A 397 -12.73 19.47 -1.16
C GLY A 397 -11.52 19.97 -0.33
N ASP A 398 -11.78 20.91 0.57
CA ASP A 398 -10.78 21.55 1.44
C ASP A 398 -11.09 21.43 2.95
N GLY A 399 -12.15 20.70 3.32
CA GLY A 399 -12.63 20.58 4.70
C GLY A 399 -11.72 19.79 5.66
N THR A 400 -12.13 19.73 6.92
CA THR A 400 -11.34 19.09 8.01
C THR A 400 -11.38 17.57 8.01
N GLY A 401 -12.22 16.95 7.18
CA GLY A 401 -12.50 15.51 7.22
C GLY A 401 -13.54 15.11 8.28
N VAL A 402 -14.21 16.07 8.91
CA VAL A 402 -15.17 15.81 10.01
C VAL A 402 -16.52 16.44 9.71
N VAL A 403 -17.60 15.72 10.04
CA VAL A 403 -18.98 16.23 10.09
C VAL A 403 -19.59 15.96 11.46
N ASN A 404 -20.56 16.76 11.89
CA ASN A 404 -21.28 16.52 13.15
C ASN A 404 -22.63 15.86 12.89
N ALA A 405 -22.80 14.63 13.38
CA ALA A 405 -24.06 13.89 13.32
C ALA A 405 -24.57 13.64 14.75
N ALA A 406 -25.75 14.16 15.09
CA ALA A 406 -26.31 14.08 16.45
C ALA A 406 -25.34 14.58 17.55
N GLY A 407 -24.53 15.60 17.25
CA GLY A 407 -23.51 16.14 18.16
C GLY A 407 -22.22 15.32 18.28
N VAL A 408 -22.11 14.21 17.53
CA VAL A 408 -20.90 13.38 17.46
C VAL A 408 -20.03 13.84 16.27
N PRO A 409 -18.75 14.18 16.47
CA PRO A 409 -17.81 14.42 15.39
C PRO A 409 -17.44 13.09 14.72
N VAL A 410 -17.87 12.91 13.47
CA VAL A 410 -17.60 11.72 12.65
C VAL A 410 -16.54 12.05 11.62
N GLY A 411 -15.43 11.32 11.63
CA GLY A 411 -14.38 11.45 10.62
C GLY A 411 -14.75 10.69 9.36
N ILE A 412 -14.67 11.34 8.20
CA ILE A 412 -15.07 10.76 6.91
C ILE A 412 -13.83 10.44 6.10
N THR A 413 -13.73 9.19 5.66
CA THR A 413 -12.73 8.77 4.67
C THR A 413 -13.43 8.00 3.56
N THR A 414 -13.89 8.72 2.53
CA THR A 414 -14.75 8.16 1.48
C THR A 414 -13.94 7.26 0.54
N CYS A 415 -14.31 5.98 0.47
CA CYS A 415 -13.84 4.98 -0.48
C CYS A 415 -12.31 4.92 -0.66
N TRP A 416 -11.77 5.67 -1.62
CA TRP A 416 -10.33 5.78 -1.93
C TRP A 416 -9.53 6.39 -0.77
N GLU A 417 -10.13 7.28 0.02
CA GLU A 417 -9.43 8.04 1.08
C GLU A 417 -8.93 7.16 2.24
N VAL A 418 -9.64 6.06 2.54
CA VAL A 418 -9.34 5.19 3.69
C VAL A 418 -7.93 4.59 3.63
N ILE A 419 -7.38 4.41 2.42
CA ILE A 419 -6.05 3.85 2.23
C ILE A 419 -4.95 4.87 2.54
N PHE A 420 -5.25 6.17 2.56
CA PHE A 420 -4.26 7.22 2.82
C PHE A 420 -4.17 7.55 4.30
N ASP A 421 -2.96 7.39 4.88
CA ASP A 421 -2.68 7.71 6.28
C ASP A 421 -3.13 9.11 6.70
N ARG A 422 -3.07 10.09 5.78
CA ARG A 422 -3.42 11.48 6.06
C ARG A 422 -4.92 11.71 6.30
N ALA A 423 -5.82 10.99 5.62
CA ALA A 423 -7.25 11.27 5.66
C ALA A 423 -7.86 10.94 7.04
N ALA A 424 -7.64 9.71 7.53
CA ALA A 424 -8.10 9.29 8.84
C ALA A 424 -7.40 10.06 9.97
N ARG A 425 -6.07 10.25 9.86
CA ARG A 425 -5.29 10.98 10.86
C ARG A 425 -5.75 12.43 11.03
N GLU A 426 -5.97 13.15 9.94
CA GLU A 426 -6.42 14.55 10.01
C GLU A 426 -7.81 14.64 10.64
N SER A 427 -8.73 13.77 10.25
CA SER A 427 -10.08 13.70 10.84
C SER A 427 -10.04 13.48 12.35
N VAL A 428 -9.20 12.56 12.82
CA VAL A 428 -9.04 12.26 14.26
C VAL A 428 -8.38 13.42 15.01
N ARG A 429 -7.40 14.09 14.40
CA ARG A 429 -6.79 15.30 14.98
C ARG A 429 -7.77 16.48 15.04
N ASN A 430 -8.77 16.49 14.16
CA ASN A 430 -9.87 17.44 14.15
C ASN A 430 -11.06 17.00 15.03
N GLY A 431 -10.86 16.01 15.91
CA GLY A 431 -11.82 15.66 16.96
C GLY A 431 -12.73 14.47 16.65
N ALA A 432 -12.56 13.79 15.52
CA ALA A 432 -13.39 12.63 15.18
C ALA A 432 -13.37 11.57 16.30
N GLN A 433 -14.56 11.16 16.75
CA GLN A 433 -14.76 10.15 17.80
C GLN A 433 -15.04 8.75 17.23
N VAL A 434 -15.37 8.69 15.95
CA VAL A 434 -15.65 7.51 15.15
C VAL A 434 -15.26 7.83 13.70
N LEU A 435 -14.87 6.82 12.93
CA LEU A 435 -14.58 6.96 11.51
C LEU A 435 -15.70 6.31 10.68
N ALA A 436 -16.15 6.96 9.62
CA ALA A 436 -17.04 6.41 8.62
C ALA A 436 -16.32 6.29 7.27
N VAL A 437 -16.56 5.18 6.59
CA VAL A 437 -15.99 4.85 5.27
C VAL A 437 -17.13 4.56 4.30
N PRO A 438 -17.86 5.60 3.83
CA PRO A 438 -18.82 5.45 2.74
C PRO A 438 -18.09 5.01 1.47
N THR A 439 -18.59 3.97 0.81
CA THR A 439 -17.89 3.34 -0.31
C THR A 439 -18.82 2.86 -1.41
N ASN A 440 -18.51 3.21 -2.66
CA ASN A 440 -19.19 2.67 -3.82
C ASN A 440 -18.39 1.50 -4.41
N ASN A 441 -18.79 0.27 -4.07
CA ASN A 441 -18.17 -0.94 -4.61
C ASN A 441 -18.89 -1.51 -5.85
N ALA A 442 -19.87 -0.79 -6.44
CA ALA A 442 -20.74 -1.34 -7.49
C ALA A 442 -20.00 -1.79 -8.76
N THR A 443 -18.83 -1.21 -9.02
CA THR A 443 -17.97 -1.51 -10.17
C THR A 443 -16.82 -2.47 -9.83
N PHE A 444 -16.73 -2.94 -8.59
CA PHE A 444 -15.62 -3.72 -8.07
C PHE A 444 -16.05 -5.13 -7.66
N ASP A 445 -15.10 -6.05 -7.62
CA ASP A 445 -15.32 -7.43 -7.18
C ASP A 445 -15.20 -7.57 -5.66
N GLU A 446 -15.60 -8.74 -5.16
CA GLU A 446 -15.51 -9.06 -3.74
C GLU A 446 -14.07 -9.03 -3.21
N ALA A 447 -13.09 -9.41 -4.04
CA ALA A 447 -11.68 -9.42 -3.65
C ALA A 447 -11.18 -8.00 -3.34
N MET A 448 -11.52 -7.02 -4.18
CA MET A 448 -11.26 -5.60 -3.93
C MET A 448 -11.97 -5.12 -2.66
N SER A 449 -13.25 -5.47 -2.46
CA SER A 449 -14.00 -5.08 -1.27
C SER A 449 -13.34 -5.60 0.03
N ARG A 450 -12.82 -6.83 0.01
CA ARG A 450 -12.05 -7.40 1.14
C ARG A 450 -10.71 -6.68 1.35
N GLN A 451 -10.03 -6.25 0.29
CA GLN A 451 -8.80 -5.45 0.41
C GLN A 451 -9.10 -4.07 1.04
N GLN A 452 -10.22 -3.44 0.66
CA GLN A 452 -10.63 -2.17 1.23
C GLN A 452 -11.03 -2.27 2.71
N LEU A 453 -11.72 -3.35 3.11
CA LEU A 453 -11.98 -3.63 4.52
C LEU A 453 -10.70 -3.74 5.34
N ALA A 454 -9.63 -4.33 4.79
CA ALA A 454 -8.35 -4.39 5.48
C ALA A 454 -7.77 -2.97 5.73
N PHE A 455 -8.00 -2.01 4.84
CA PHE A 455 -7.63 -0.62 5.10
C PHE A 455 -8.39 -0.08 6.32
N GLY A 456 -9.71 -0.28 6.37
CA GLY A 456 -10.55 0.08 7.52
C GLY A 456 -10.08 -0.55 8.83
N ARG A 457 -9.75 -1.85 8.83
CA ARG A 457 -9.20 -2.56 10.01
C ARG A 457 -7.90 -1.95 10.50
N LEU A 458 -6.99 -1.62 9.58
CA LEU A 458 -5.74 -0.97 9.95
C LEU A 458 -6.00 0.41 10.57
N ARG A 459 -6.89 1.23 9.98
CA ARG A 459 -7.23 2.57 10.51
C ARG A 459 -7.91 2.51 11.87
N ALA A 460 -8.73 1.49 12.14
CA ALA A 460 -9.35 1.29 13.44
C ALA A 460 -8.30 1.14 14.55
N VAL A 461 -7.28 0.30 14.32
CA VAL A 461 -6.17 0.08 15.27
C VAL A 461 -5.23 1.28 15.34
N GLU A 462 -4.92 1.88 14.20
CA GLU A 462 -4.01 3.02 14.12
C GLU A 462 -4.50 4.21 14.92
N HIS A 463 -5.79 4.51 14.84
CA HIS A 463 -6.38 5.71 15.41
C HIS A 463 -7.16 5.48 16.69
N ASP A 464 -7.29 4.22 17.13
CA ASP A 464 -8.09 3.87 18.29
C ASP A 464 -9.55 4.30 18.14
N ARG A 465 -10.12 4.01 16.97
CA ARG A 465 -11.49 4.40 16.60
C ARG A 465 -12.27 3.19 16.11
N TYR A 466 -13.56 3.19 16.41
CA TYR A 466 -14.48 2.34 15.66
C TYR A 466 -14.58 2.88 14.23
N VAL A 467 -14.66 1.97 13.27
CA VAL A 467 -14.77 2.29 11.84
C VAL A 467 -16.07 1.69 11.31
N VAL A 468 -16.94 2.52 10.76
CA VAL A 468 -18.21 2.12 10.13
C VAL A 468 -18.04 2.17 8.62
N VAL A 469 -17.93 1.01 7.99
CA VAL A 469 -17.84 0.87 6.52
C VAL A 469 -19.23 0.63 5.96
N ALA A 470 -19.69 1.52 5.09
CA ALA A 470 -20.98 1.39 4.39
C ALA A 470 -20.71 1.24 2.89
N GLY A 471 -20.93 0.04 2.36
CA GLY A 471 -20.73 -0.30 0.95
C GLY A 471 -22.05 -0.29 0.18
N THR A 472 -22.05 0.17 -1.08
CA THR A 472 -23.26 0.10 -1.94
C THR A 472 -23.62 -1.36 -2.23
N THR A 473 -22.66 -2.11 -2.77
CA THR A 473 -22.76 -3.56 -3.05
C THR A 473 -21.64 -4.37 -2.38
N GLY A 474 -20.63 -3.66 -1.86
CA GLY A 474 -19.48 -4.24 -1.18
C GLY A 474 -19.84 -4.67 0.23
N ILE A 475 -18.91 -5.35 0.91
CA ILE A 475 -19.12 -5.76 2.29
C ILE A 475 -19.13 -4.51 3.19
N SER A 476 -20.27 -4.24 3.82
CA SER A 476 -20.39 -3.29 4.91
C SER A 476 -19.95 -3.93 6.22
N ALA A 477 -19.35 -3.15 7.12
CA ALA A 477 -18.83 -3.67 8.38
C ALA A 477 -18.77 -2.60 9.47
N VAL A 478 -18.88 -3.03 10.73
CA VAL A 478 -18.51 -2.22 11.89
C VAL A 478 -17.28 -2.84 12.51
N ILE A 479 -16.18 -2.09 12.57
CA ILE A 479 -14.86 -2.57 12.97
C ILE A 479 -14.47 -1.93 14.30
N ALA A 480 -14.04 -2.74 15.26
CA ALA A 480 -13.59 -2.30 16.56
C ALA A 480 -12.15 -1.73 16.53
N PRO A 481 -11.74 -0.92 17.52
CA PRO A 481 -10.38 -0.37 17.66
C PRO A 481 -9.24 -1.41 17.75
N ASP A 482 -9.56 -2.70 17.88
CA ASP A 482 -8.57 -3.78 17.84
C ASP A 482 -8.50 -4.51 16.48
N GLY A 483 -9.20 -3.98 15.47
CA GLY A 483 -9.18 -4.47 14.09
C GLY A 483 -10.17 -5.59 13.80
N ARG A 484 -10.95 -6.05 14.79
CA ARG A 484 -11.98 -7.09 14.56
C ARG A 484 -13.26 -6.49 13.99
N ASP A 485 -13.86 -7.21 13.05
CA ASP A 485 -15.22 -6.95 12.61
C ASP A 485 -16.19 -7.36 13.73
N LEU A 486 -17.02 -6.42 14.21
CA LEU A 486 -18.11 -6.67 15.15
C LEU A 486 -19.34 -7.23 14.43
N ALA A 487 -19.59 -6.70 13.24
CA ALA A 487 -20.65 -7.13 12.34
C ALA A 487 -20.22 -6.88 10.89
N ARG A 488 -20.72 -7.70 9.97
CA ARG A 488 -20.51 -7.55 8.52
C ARG A 488 -21.71 -8.06 7.74
N THR A 489 -21.97 -7.47 6.58
CA THR A 489 -22.92 -7.99 5.58
C THR A 489 -22.24 -8.99 4.65
N ALA A 490 -22.99 -9.67 3.80
CA ALA A 490 -22.43 -10.33 2.63
C ALA A 490 -22.20 -9.35 1.48
N PHE A 491 -21.39 -9.76 0.50
CA PHE A 491 -21.23 -9.05 -0.76
C PHE A 491 -22.49 -9.18 -1.63
N PHE A 492 -22.90 -8.09 -2.26
CA PHE A 492 -23.98 -8.04 -3.26
C PHE A 492 -25.39 -8.40 -2.76
N GLU A 493 -25.72 -8.03 -1.51
CA GLU A 493 -27.07 -8.17 -0.94
C GLU A 493 -27.58 -6.82 -0.38
N PRO A 494 -28.89 -6.56 -0.34
CA PRO A 494 -29.44 -5.48 0.48
C PRO A 494 -29.47 -5.88 1.96
N ALA A 495 -28.94 -5.03 2.84
CA ALA A 495 -28.86 -5.28 4.29
C ALA A 495 -28.62 -3.99 5.08
N TYR A 496 -28.78 -4.05 6.40
CA TYR A 496 -28.27 -3.03 7.32
C TYR A 496 -27.50 -3.68 8.50
N LEU A 497 -26.63 -2.88 9.13
CA LEU A 497 -25.99 -3.19 10.41
C LEU A 497 -26.45 -2.16 11.43
N ASP A 498 -26.68 -2.57 12.67
CA ASP A 498 -27.21 -1.77 13.80
C ASP A 498 -26.40 -2.04 15.08
N THR A 499 -25.12 -1.69 15.03
CA THR A 499 -24.13 -2.14 16.03
C THR A 499 -23.89 -1.08 17.10
N GLN A 500 -23.78 -1.52 18.36
CA GLN A 500 -23.29 -0.66 19.44
C GLN A 500 -21.77 -0.47 19.33
N ILE A 501 -21.36 0.79 19.33
CA ILE A 501 -19.96 1.21 19.39
C ILE A 501 -19.73 2.09 20.62
N ARG A 502 -18.49 2.48 20.86
CA ARG A 502 -18.15 3.45 21.90
C ARG A 502 -17.42 4.63 21.30
N LEU A 503 -17.80 5.84 21.69
CA LEU A 503 -17.15 7.07 21.23
C LEU A 503 -15.79 7.21 21.92
N LYS A 504 -14.75 7.46 21.13
CA LYS A 504 -13.34 7.47 21.57
C LYS A 504 -12.72 8.85 21.36
N THR A 505 -11.95 9.34 22.32
CA THR A 505 -11.28 10.65 22.22
C THR A 505 -9.77 10.57 22.28
N ASP A 506 -9.20 9.48 22.80
CA ASP A 506 -7.76 9.27 22.92
C ASP A 506 -7.02 9.41 21.59
N ILE A 507 -5.79 9.92 21.64
CA ILE A 507 -4.91 10.10 20.49
C ILE A 507 -3.75 9.13 20.59
N THR A 508 -3.65 8.20 19.64
CA THR A 508 -2.57 7.21 19.60
C THR A 508 -1.21 7.84 19.28
N PRO A 509 -0.09 7.18 19.65
CA PRO A 509 1.23 7.57 19.18
C PRO A 509 1.33 7.66 17.66
N ALA A 510 0.71 6.72 16.92
CA ALA A 510 0.65 6.76 15.47
C ALA A 510 -0.06 8.00 14.92
N THR A 511 -1.20 8.39 15.51
CA THR A 511 -1.92 9.62 15.12
C THR A 511 -1.09 10.88 15.37
N ARG A 512 -0.34 10.88 16.48
CA ARG A 512 0.45 12.05 16.89
C ARG A 512 1.77 12.18 16.15
N TRP A 513 2.49 11.06 15.96
CA TRP A 513 3.90 11.01 15.53
C TRP A 513 4.14 10.17 14.28
N GLY A 514 3.12 9.55 13.68
CA GLY A 514 3.25 8.71 12.48
C GLY A 514 4.06 9.35 11.34
N PRO A 515 3.81 10.62 10.96
CA PRO A 515 4.62 11.31 9.95
C PRO A 515 6.10 11.40 10.32
N LEU A 516 6.43 11.63 11.59
CA LEU A 516 7.82 11.69 12.06
C LEU A 516 8.46 10.31 11.96
N VAL A 517 7.78 9.25 12.40
CA VAL A 517 8.28 7.87 12.30
C VAL A 517 8.57 7.51 10.84
N GLN A 518 7.63 7.81 9.93
CA GLN A 518 7.82 7.59 8.50
C GLN A 518 9.03 8.38 7.95
N ALA A 519 9.14 9.66 8.29
CA ALA A 519 10.24 10.51 7.85
C ALA A 519 11.59 9.98 8.34
N LEU A 520 11.70 9.57 9.61
CA LEU A 520 12.93 9.01 10.16
C LEU A 520 13.33 7.70 9.47
N LEU A 521 12.37 6.81 9.16
CA LEU A 521 12.63 5.57 8.43
C LEU A 521 13.09 5.84 6.99
N VAL A 522 12.45 6.79 6.30
CA VAL A 522 12.85 7.23 4.95
C VAL A 522 14.25 7.83 4.96
N ILE A 523 14.54 8.74 5.90
CA ILE A 523 15.86 9.37 6.08
C ILE A 523 16.92 8.31 6.36
N ALA A 524 16.64 7.32 7.22
CA ALA A 524 17.57 6.23 7.50
C ALA A 524 17.89 5.40 6.24
N GLY A 525 16.88 5.06 5.43
CA GLY A 525 17.05 4.33 4.17
C GLY A 525 17.89 5.10 3.15
N VAL A 526 17.54 6.38 2.91
CA VAL A 526 18.26 7.25 1.98
C VAL A 526 19.69 7.54 2.47
N GLY A 527 19.85 7.81 3.77
CA GLY A 527 21.14 8.04 4.40
C GLY A 527 22.08 6.83 4.27
N ALA A 528 21.57 5.60 4.38
CA ALA A 528 22.34 4.39 4.15
C ALA A 528 22.86 4.27 2.72
N VAL A 529 22.06 4.66 1.72
CA VAL A 529 22.49 4.68 0.31
C VAL A 529 23.59 5.72 0.09
N ILE A 530 23.43 6.93 0.64
CA ILE A 530 24.45 7.98 0.55
C ILE A 530 25.75 7.51 1.22
N ALA A 531 25.68 6.98 2.43
CA ALA A 531 26.83 6.44 3.15
C ALA A 531 27.53 5.32 2.36
N ALA A 532 26.78 4.38 1.79
CA ALA A 532 27.33 3.32 0.95
C ALA A 532 28.00 3.85 -0.33
N ILE A 533 27.45 4.88 -0.97
CA ILE A 533 28.06 5.50 -2.16
C ILE A 533 29.36 6.22 -1.79
N LEU A 534 29.36 7.00 -0.70
CA LEU A 534 30.52 7.74 -0.22
C LEU A 534 31.65 6.81 0.23
N HIS A 535 31.32 5.73 0.95
CA HIS A 535 32.29 4.74 1.39
C HIS A 535 32.90 3.93 0.23
N ASN A 536 32.16 3.77 -0.88
CA ASN A 536 32.63 3.10 -2.09
C ASN A 536 33.41 4.02 -3.07
N GLY A 537 33.70 5.28 -2.69
CA GLY A 537 34.75 6.11 -3.30
C GLY A 537 34.56 6.60 -4.73
N ASN A 538 33.40 6.37 -5.37
CA ASN A 538 33.23 6.63 -6.81
C ASN A 538 32.70 8.04 -7.18
N PHE A 539 32.62 8.99 -6.25
CA PHE A 539 32.06 10.33 -6.54
C PHE A 539 33.08 11.43 -6.88
N VAL A 540 34.37 11.09 -7.00
CA VAL A 540 35.34 11.95 -7.69
C VAL A 540 36.13 11.10 -8.66
N PRO A 541 35.99 11.26 -9.99
CA PRO A 541 36.97 10.70 -10.90
C PRO A 541 38.29 11.41 -10.62
N THR A 542 39.25 10.70 -10.01
CA THR A 542 40.63 11.14 -9.83
C THR A 542 41.32 11.22 -11.20
N ARG A 543 40.93 12.21 -12.02
CA ARG A 543 41.59 12.55 -13.29
C ARG A 543 42.90 13.33 -13.08
N ILE A 544 43.37 13.52 -11.84
CA ILE A 544 44.59 14.30 -11.55
C ILE A 544 45.84 13.42 -11.32
N ALA A 545 45.70 12.10 -11.15
CA ALA A 545 46.88 11.23 -10.97
C ALA A 545 47.59 10.80 -12.28
N ALA A 546 47.01 11.07 -13.46
CA ALA A 546 47.59 10.67 -14.75
C ALA A 546 48.53 11.73 -15.38
N ARG A 547 48.64 12.94 -14.81
CA ARG A 547 49.48 14.02 -15.38
C ARG A 547 50.85 14.21 -14.71
N SER A 548 51.11 13.62 -13.54
CA SER A 548 52.41 13.73 -12.86
C SER A 548 53.44 12.67 -13.26
N ARG A 549 53.06 11.63 -14.03
CA ARG A 549 53.99 10.58 -14.51
C ARG A 549 54.63 10.85 -15.88
N ARG A 550 54.35 11.98 -16.53
CA ARG A 550 54.87 12.28 -17.89
C ARG A 550 55.95 13.36 -17.98
N ARG A 551 56.58 13.73 -16.87
CA ARG A 551 57.80 14.58 -16.89
C ARG A 551 58.88 14.01 -15.97
N ARG A 552 59.66 13.07 -16.52
CA ARG A 552 61.05 12.82 -16.11
C ARG A 552 61.89 12.92 -17.39
N PRO A 553 62.92 13.78 -17.45
CA PRO A 553 63.79 13.86 -18.63
C PRO A 553 64.76 12.67 -18.66
N ALA A 554 65.07 12.23 -19.87
CA ALA A 554 66.02 11.16 -20.18
C ALA A 554 67.43 11.51 -19.67
N ALA A 555 68.04 10.59 -18.93
CA ALA A 555 69.45 10.63 -18.58
C ALA A 555 70.18 9.49 -19.32
N ARG A 556 70.87 9.90 -20.40
CA ARG A 556 72.10 9.37 -21.01
C ARG A 556 72.47 7.91 -20.71
N ASP A 557 72.31 7.06 -21.73
CA ASP A 557 73.23 5.95 -22.01
C ASP A 557 74.59 6.53 -22.44
N ARG A 558 75.66 6.09 -21.77
CA ARG A 558 77.02 6.18 -22.29
C ARG A 558 77.49 4.75 -22.51
N ASP A 559 77.72 4.45 -23.79
CA ASP A 559 78.41 3.28 -24.30
C ASP A 559 79.76 3.09 -23.60
N ASP A 560 79.99 1.84 -23.22
CA ASP A 560 81.28 1.32 -22.82
C ASP A 560 81.62 0.18 -23.80
N ARG A 561 82.55 0.42 -24.73
CA ARG A 561 83.27 -0.66 -25.43
C ARG A 561 84.54 -0.19 -26.16
N SER A 562 85.57 -1.00 -25.91
CA SER A 562 86.84 -1.19 -26.62
C SER A 562 87.91 -0.11 -26.47
N GLY A 563 88.90 -0.46 -25.64
CA GLY A 563 90.25 0.05 -25.76
C GLY A 563 91.02 -0.65 -26.89
N ALA A 564 91.91 0.13 -27.53
CA ALA A 564 93.14 -0.34 -28.15
C ALA A 564 94.06 0.86 -28.42
N ARG A 565 95.24 0.89 -27.76
CA ARG A 565 96.55 1.47 -28.16
C ARG A 565 96.57 2.99 -28.49
N SER A 566 97.57 3.82 -28.19
CA SER A 566 98.99 3.73 -27.83
C SER A 566 99.47 5.12 -27.40
N SER A 567 100.61 5.20 -26.68
CA SER A 567 101.55 6.35 -26.56
C SER A 567 100.99 7.65 -25.93
N SER A 568 101.63 8.35 -24.99
CA SER A 568 103.05 8.62 -24.74
C SER A 568 103.23 9.43 -23.45
N ASN A 569 104.41 9.29 -22.84
CA ASN A 569 105.18 10.25 -22.03
C ASN A 569 104.62 10.80 -20.70
N GLU A 570 105.18 10.23 -19.63
CA GLU A 570 106.06 10.89 -18.65
C GLU A 570 106.05 12.42 -18.61
N GLY A 571 105.67 12.94 -17.44
CA GLY A 571 106.19 14.20 -16.93
C GLY A 571 107.61 14.02 -16.38
N ALA A 572 108.45 15.00 -16.65
CA ALA A 572 109.57 15.38 -15.82
C ALA A 572 109.29 16.77 -15.25
N SER A 573 109.57 16.92 -13.95
CA SER A 573 109.68 18.14 -13.12
C SER A 573 108.38 18.79 -12.63
#